data_AF-A0A1G2MPD1-F1
#
_entry.id   AF-A0A1G2MPD1-F1
#
_cell.length_a   1.000
_cell.length_b   1.000
_cell.length_c   1.000
_cell.angle_alpha   90.00
_cell.angle_beta   90.00
_cell.angle_gamma   90.00
#
_symmetry.space_group_name_H-M   'P 1'
#
loop_
_entity.id
_entity.type
_entity.pdbx_description
1 polymer ?
#
loop_
_entity_poly.entity_id
_entity_poly.type
_entity_poly.pdbx_seq_one_letter_code
_entity_poly.pdbx_strand_id
1 'polypeptide(L)'
;MSNVTLNKRDIDLFYRLHPSLMMYVSKKLGIREISKNAETFRKLPLEKVNQFRIRLYENTYLFDQFIDENPYHFSSENLDIVREWKRF
;
A
#
# COMPACT_ATOMS: atom_id res chain seq x y z
N MET A 1 -14.49 -13.78 20.09
CA MET A 1 -13.85 -13.21 18.88
C MET A 1 -14.31 -11.77 18.79
N SER A 2 -13.43 -10.81 19.03
CA SER A 2 -13.75 -9.38 18.89
C SER A 2 -13.88 -9.04 17.41
N ASN A 3 -15.08 -8.63 16.98
CA ASN A 3 -15.25 -7.99 15.68
C ASN A 3 -14.40 -6.72 15.66
N VAL A 4 -13.33 -6.72 14.86
CA VAL A 4 -12.52 -5.53 14.62
C VAL A 4 -13.34 -4.61 13.73
N THR A 5 -14.08 -3.68 14.33
CA THR A 5 -14.67 -2.55 13.61
C THR A 5 -13.59 -1.48 13.52
N LEU A 6 -13.00 -1.32 12.34
CA LEU A 6 -12.09 -0.21 12.08
C LEU A 6 -12.87 1.11 12.17
N ASN A 7 -12.32 2.09 12.88
CA ASN A 7 -12.93 3.40 12.91
C ASN A 7 -12.76 4.08 11.53
N LYS A 8 -13.56 5.12 11.24
CA LYS A 8 -13.51 5.81 9.95
C LYS A 8 -12.13 6.35 9.60
N ARG A 9 -11.37 6.84 10.60
CA ARG A 9 -10.01 7.35 10.41
C ARG A 9 -9.05 6.26 9.95
N ASP A 10 -9.11 5.07 10.55
CA ASP A 10 -8.24 3.95 10.16
C ASP A 10 -8.54 3.48 8.73
N ILE A 11 -9.83 3.46 8.37
CA ILE A 11 -10.29 3.14 7.01
C ILE A 11 -9.74 4.18 6.02
N ASP A 12 -9.91 5.47 6.32
CA ASP A 12 -9.45 6.56 5.45
C ASP A 12 -7.91 6.54 5.29
N LEU A 13 -7.18 6.24 6.36
CA LEU A 13 -5.73 6.07 6.34
C LEU A 13 -5.31 4.89 5.46
N PHE A 14 -5.96 3.74 5.62
CA PHE A 14 -5.68 2.58 4.77
C PHE A 14 -5.92 2.89 3.29
N TYR A 15 -7.07 3.51 2.96
CA TYR A 15 -7.40 3.88 1.58
C TYR A 15 -6.53 5.00 1.00
N ARG A 16 -5.73 5.69 1.83
CA ARG A 16 -4.72 6.64 1.40
C ARG A 16 -3.36 5.98 1.21
N LEU A 17 -2.89 5.22 2.20
CA LEU A 17 -1.53 4.69 2.25
C LEU A 17 -1.36 3.45 1.37
N HIS A 18 -2.32 2.52 1.39
CA HIS A 18 -2.19 1.25 0.67
C HIS A 18 -2.13 1.44 -0.86
N PRO A 19 -3.04 2.21 -1.51
CA PRO A 19 -2.93 2.46 -2.95
C PRO A 19 -1.64 3.17 -3.35
N SER A 20 -1.14 4.12 -2.53
CA SER A 20 0.12 4.82 -2.78
C SER A 20 1.31 3.87 -2.76
N LEU A 21 1.37 2.97 -1.78
CA LEU A 21 2.41 1.93 -1.71
C LEU A 21 2.33 0.99 -2.92
N MET A 22 1.12 0.56 -3.31
CA MET A 22 0.93 -0.32 -4.47
C MET A 22 1.38 0.32 -5.77
N MET A 23 1.07 1.61 -5.98
CA MET A 23 1.53 2.38 -7.14
C MET A 23 3.05 2.52 -7.17
N TYR A 24 3.68 2.73 -6.02
CA TYR A 24 5.13 2.78 -5.92
C TYR A 24 5.77 1.44 -6.30
N VAL A 25 5.25 0.35 -5.74
CA VAL A 25 5.74 -1.02 -5.97
C VAL A 25 5.64 -1.40 -7.44
N SER A 26 4.53 -1.11 -8.11
CA SER A 26 4.41 -1.42 -9.53
C SER A 26 5.37 -0.64 -10.40
N LYS A 27 5.62 0.64 -10.07
CA LYS A 27 6.62 1.45 -10.78
C LYS A 27 8.02 0.84 -10.63
N LYS A 28 8.39 0.42 -9.42
CA LYS A 28 9.70 -0.20 -9.13
C LYS A 28 9.86 -1.56 -9.79
N LEU A 29 8.79 -2.36 -9.86
CA LEU A 29 8.79 -3.69 -10.47
C LEU A 29 8.46 -3.68 -11.98
N GLY A 30 8.23 -2.51 -12.58
CA GLY A 30 7.87 -2.39 -14.01
C GLY A 30 6.50 -2.99 -14.37
N ILE A 31 5.58 -3.15 -13.42
CA ILE A 31 4.28 -3.79 -13.65
C ILE A 31 3.32 -2.80 -14.34
N ARG A 32 3.18 -2.94 -15.66
CA ARG A 32 2.33 -2.08 -16.49
C ARG A 32 0.83 -2.20 -16.22
N GLU A 33 0.39 -3.28 -15.58
CA GLU A 33 -1.02 -3.56 -15.30
C GLU A 33 -1.61 -2.76 -14.12
N ILE A 34 -0.81 -1.93 -13.45
CA ILE A 34 -1.36 -1.05 -12.42
C ILE A 34 -2.14 0.09 -13.06
N SER A 35 -3.33 0.26 -12.51
CA SER A 35 -4.17 1.44 -12.60
C SER A 35 -3.37 2.75 -12.58
N LYS A 36 -3.70 3.69 -13.47
CA LYS A 36 -2.96 4.95 -13.64
C LYS A 36 -2.86 5.81 -12.37
N ASN A 37 -3.77 5.61 -11.41
CA ASN A 37 -3.83 6.36 -10.16
C ASN A 37 -4.51 5.55 -9.03
N ALA A 38 -4.45 6.07 -7.80
CA ALA A 38 -5.04 5.45 -6.62
C ALA A 38 -6.56 5.22 -6.74
N GLU A 39 -7.28 6.10 -7.45
CA GLU A 39 -8.73 5.95 -7.63
C GLU A 39 -9.08 4.75 -8.52
N THR A 40 -8.32 4.56 -9.60
CA THR A 40 -8.47 3.41 -10.50
C THR A 40 -7.93 2.13 -9.86
N PHE A 41 -6.96 2.23 -8.95
CA PHE A 41 -6.45 1.09 -8.17
C PHE A 41 -7.56 0.46 -7.30
N ARG A 42 -8.37 1.31 -6.65
CA ARG A 42 -9.48 0.86 -5.79
C ARG A 42 -10.58 0.09 -6.54
N LYS A 43 -10.63 0.22 -7.88
CA LYS A 43 -11.61 -0.47 -8.74
C LYS A 43 -11.09 -1.81 -9.26
N LEU A 44 -9.85 -2.20 -8.92
CA LEU A 44 -9.29 -3.47 -9.34
C LEU A 44 -10.01 -4.65 -8.66
N PRO A 45 -10.18 -5.79 -9.37
CA PRO A 45 -10.64 -7.02 -8.74
C PRO A 45 -9.72 -7.42 -7.58
N LEU A 46 -10.31 -7.98 -6.52
CA LEU A 46 -9.58 -8.39 -5.32
C LEU A 46 -8.41 -9.33 -5.63
N GLU A 47 -8.58 -10.24 -6.60
CA GLU A 47 -7.54 -11.16 -7.04
C GLU A 47 -6.30 -10.43 -7.59
N LYS A 48 -6.51 -9.36 -8.37
CA LYS A 48 -5.40 -8.52 -8.86
C LYS A 48 -4.71 -7.82 -7.70
N VAL A 49 -5.46 -7.24 -6.77
CA VAL A 49 -4.90 -6.61 -5.56
C VAL A 49 -4.06 -7.62 -4.77
N ASN A 50 -4.54 -8.85 -4.62
CA ASN A 50 -3.82 -9.91 -3.91
C ASN A 50 -2.49 -10.29 -4.61
N GLN A 51 -2.45 -10.35 -5.94
CA GLN A 51 -1.22 -10.59 -6.67
C GLN A 51 -0.17 -9.49 -6.45
N PHE A 52 -0.57 -8.23 -6.34
CA PHE A 52 0.34 -7.13 -6.00
C PHE A 52 0.86 -7.26 -4.57
N ARG A 53 -0.04 -7.61 -3.66
CA ARG A 53 0.31 -7.85 -2.26
C ARG A 53 1.37 -8.96 -2.15
N ILE A 54 1.19 -10.09 -2.83
CA ILE A 54 2.17 -11.19 -2.86
C ILE A 54 3.53 -10.67 -3.35
N ARG A 55 3.58 -9.96 -4.48
CA ARG A 55 4.84 -9.41 -5.02
C ARG A 55 5.52 -8.42 -4.08
N LEU A 56 4.75 -7.60 -3.36
CA LEU A 56 5.30 -6.71 -2.34
C LEU A 56 5.94 -7.51 -1.20
N TYR A 57 5.28 -8.54 -0.69
CA TYR A 57 5.84 -9.36 0.40
C TYR A 57 6.99 -10.27 -0.05
N GLU A 58 7.10 -10.60 -1.34
CA GLU A 58 8.30 -11.21 -1.91
C GLU A 58 9.48 -10.21 -2.01
N ASN A 59 9.20 -8.91 -1.98
CA ASN A 59 10.17 -7.82 -2.14
C ASN A 59 10.06 -6.82 -0.98
N THR A 60 10.17 -7.28 0.27
CA THR A 60 9.91 -6.46 1.46
C THR A 60 10.82 -5.23 1.60
N TYR A 61 11.97 -5.19 0.92
CA TYR A 61 12.82 -4.00 0.84
C TYR A 61 12.09 -2.79 0.21
N LEU A 62 11.04 -3.02 -0.58
CA LEU A 62 10.23 -1.96 -1.19
C LEU A 62 9.44 -1.16 -0.15
N PHE A 63 9.13 -1.72 1.03
CA PHE A 63 8.58 -0.94 2.15
C PHE A 63 9.60 0.10 2.63
N ASP A 64 10.85 -0.33 2.84
CA ASP A 64 11.91 0.56 3.33
C ASP A 64 12.20 1.65 2.30
N GLN A 65 12.36 1.29 1.02
CA GLN A 65 12.56 2.28 -0.04
C GLN A 65 11.40 3.27 -0.17
N PHE A 66 10.16 2.82 -0.02
CA PHE A 66 8.99 3.70 -0.06
C PHE A 66 9.00 4.72 1.09
N ILE A 67 9.39 4.26 2.29
CA ILE A 67 9.51 5.10 3.49
C ILE A 67 10.63 6.12 3.31
N ASP A 68 11.79 5.67 2.82
CA ASP A 68 12.98 6.51 2.65
C ASP A 68 12.83 7.53 1.52
N GLU A 69 12.27 7.13 0.37
CA GLU A 69 12.03 8.03 -0.77
C GLU A 69 10.85 8.98 -0.52
N ASN A 70 9.88 8.55 0.30
CA ASN A 70 8.64 9.27 0.64
C ASN A 70 8.02 10.08 -0.52
N PRO A 71 7.74 9.44 -1.67
CA PRO A 71 7.36 10.15 -2.90
C PRO A 71 6.00 10.87 -2.82
N TYR A 72 5.22 10.60 -1.78
CA TYR A 72 3.91 11.21 -1.53
C TYR A 72 3.92 12.19 -0.34
N HIS A 73 5.10 12.49 0.20
CA HIS A 73 5.29 13.43 1.32
C HIS A 73 4.39 13.12 2.53
N PHE A 74 4.30 11.84 2.91
CA PHE A 74 3.58 11.42 4.10
C PHE A 74 4.30 11.85 5.38
N SER A 75 3.54 12.07 6.44
CA SER A 75 4.05 12.32 7.79
C SER A 75 4.74 11.07 8.35
N SER A 76 5.60 11.25 9.36
CA SER A 76 6.23 10.14 10.09
C SER A 76 5.20 9.16 10.64
N GLU A 77 4.13 9.64 11.28
CA GLU A 77 3.02 8.81 11.79
C GLU A 77 2.43 7.89 10.69
N ASN A 78 2.23 8.43 9.50
CA ASN A 78 1.69 7.65 8.38
C ASN A 78 2.71 6.64 7.83
N LEU A 79 4.00 7.00 7.81
CA LEU A 79 5.07 6.07 7.41
C LEU A 79 5.29 4.97 8.44
N ASP A 80 5.05 5.24 9.73
CA ASP A 80 5.12 4.25 10.79
C ASP A 80 4.06 3.16 10.60
N ILE A 81 2.83 3.53 10.22
CA ILE A 81 1.77 2.58 9.84
C ILE A 81 2.22 1.68 8.68
N VAL A 82 2.82 2.26 7.64
CA VAL A 82 3.34 1.49 6.49
C VAL A 82 4.46 0.55 6.92
N ARG A 83 5.32 0.97 7.86
CA ARG A 83 6.38 0.13 8.42
C ARG A 83 5.82 -1.05 9.20
N GLU A 84 4.71 -0.87 9.91
CA GLU A 84 4.03 -1.96 10.63
C GLU A 84 3.48 -3.02 9.68
N TRP A 85 3.00 -2.63 8.50
CA TRP A 85 2.49 -3.59 7.50
C TRP A 85 3.54 -4.58 7.03
N LYS A 86 4.83 -4.21 7.00
CA LYS A 86 5.94 -5.10 6.63
C LYS A 86 6.02 -6.37 7.52
N ARG A 87 5.41 -6.33 8.73
CA ARG A 87 5.48 -7.41 9.72
C ARG A 87 4.33 -8.43 9.63
N PHE A 88 3.36 -8.21 8.74
CA PHE A 88 2.22 -9.11 8.51
C PHE A 88 2.49 -10.09 7.37
#